data_AF-S3XJT9-F1
#
_entry.id   AF-S3XJT9-F1
#
_cell.length_a   1.000
_cell.length_b   1.000
_cell.length_c   1.000
_cell.angle_alpha   90.00
_cell.angle_beta   90.00
_cell.angle_gamma   90.00
#
_symmetry.space_group_name_H-M   'P 1'
#
loop_
_entity.id
_entity.type
_entity.pdbx_description
1 polymer ?
#
loop_
_entity_poly.entity_id
_entity_poly.type
_entity_poly.pdbx_seq_one_letter_code
_entity_poly.pdbx_strand_id
1 'polypeptide(L)'
;MFDYNLSMDELKYNHSLYKPLEDIPNFEPMLDLLLEHNVSGQPSKELMKSEYDMCYDFYYDPCFDDFKNKCKPVFDIFPEIYGLKNSYEMFKKYCPDKNGTFKNTKDFISYRNSEKKSYAISFMFSGDSQNKVYMKDRNATLRDIMIDKYNSTNKNEKEFIKTYYLKEQ
;
A
#
# COMPACT_ATOMS: atom_id res chain seq x y z
N MET A 1 -6.50 -21.70 13.99
CA MET A 1 -7.47 -22.69 13.47
C MET A 1 -7.54 -22.50 11.97
N PHE A 2 -7.45 -23.57 11.18
CA PHE A 2 -7.48 -23.46 9.71
C PHE A 2 -8.93 -23.27 9.24
N ASP A 3 -9.19 -22.20 8.48
CA ASP A 3 -10.50 -21.98 7.85
C ASP A 3 -10.49 -22.55 6.43
N TYR A 4 -11.11 -23.73 6.28
CA TYR A 4 -11.18 -24.43 5.01
C TYR A 4 -11.97 -23.65 3.95
N ASN A 5 -13.05 -22.96 4.33
CA ASN A 5 -13.89 -22.26 3.37
C ASN A 5 -13.15 -21.05 2.81
N LEU A 6 -12.51 -20.28 3.69
CA LEU A 6 -11.66 -19.16 3.27
C LEU A 6 -10.52 -19.62 2.37
N SER A 7 -9.86 -20.74 2.72
CA SER A 7 -8.79 -21.30 1.89
C SER A 7 -9.27 -21.74 0.49
N MET A 8 -10.46 -22.33 0.39
CA MET A 8 -11.05 -22.70 -0.90
C MET A 8 -11.46 -21.48 -1.73
N ASP A 9 -11.94 -20.43 -1.10
CA ASP A 9 -12.27 -19.17 -1.77
C ASP A 9 -11.01 -18.46 -2.28
N GLU A 10 -9.96 -18.42 -1.48
CA GLU A 10 -8.65 -17.92 -1.89
C GLU A 10 -8.10 -18.70 -3.09
N LEU A 11 -8.21 -20.03 -3.07
CA LEU A 11 -7.76 -20.87 -4.18
C LEU A 11 -8.52 -20.56 -5.49
N LYS A 12 -9.85 -20.40 -5.42
CA LYS A 12 -10.68 -20.03 -6.59
C LYS A 12 -10.27 -18.66 -7.12
N TYR A 13 -10.10 -17.69 -6.22
CA TYR A 13 -9.70 -16.33 -6.57
C TYR A 13 -8.31 -16.31 -7.23
N ASN A 14 -7.34 -17.04 -6.68
CA ASN A 14 -5.98 -17.13 -7.20
C ASN A 14 -5.90 -17.74 -8.62
N HIS A 15 -6.90 -18.53 -9.03
CA HIS A 15 -7.00 -19.10 -10.38
C HIS A 15 -8.01 -18.36 -11.27
N SER A 16 -8.47 -17.17 -10.87
CA SER A 16 -9.38 -16.33 -11.64
C SER A 16 -8.67 -15.36 -12.59
N LEU A 17 -9.44 -14.72 -13.46
CA LEU A 17 -8.95 -13.62 -14.30
C LEU A 17 -8.71 -12.32 -13.52
N TYR A 18 -9.16 -12.22 -12.27
CA TYR A 18 -8.96 -11.04 -11.42
C TYR A 18 -7.56 -11.03 -10.79
N LYS A 19 -7.01 -12.20 -10.47
CA LYS A 19 -5.70 -12.30 -9.80
C LYS A 19 -4.56 -11.59 -10.56
N PRO A 20 -4.42 -11.75 -11.89
CA PRO A 20 -3.39 -11.04 -12.64
C PRO A 20 -3.51 -9.52 -12.59
N LEU A 21 -4.72 -8.98 -12.36
CA LEU A 21 -4.94 -7.53 -12.30
C LEU A 21 -4.29 -6.87 -11.08
N GLU A 22 -3.94 -7.66 -10.06
CA GLU A 22 -3.15 -7.18 -8.91
C GLU A 22 -1.74 -6.76 -9.31
N ASP A 23 -1.18 -7.23 -10.43
CA ASP A 23 0.21 -6.94 -10.82
C ASP A 23 0.31 -6.16 -12.14
N ILE A 24 -0.80 -5.92 -12.83
CA ILE A 24 -0.84 -5.23 -14.13
C ILE A 24 -1.13 -3.73 -13.93
N PRO A 25 -0.30 -2.81 -14.47
CA PRO A 25 -0.61 -1.39 -14.45
C PRO A 25 -1.77 -1.07 -15.41
N ASN A 26 -2.55 -0.02 -15.10
CA ASN A 26 -3.75 0.36 -15.86
C ASN A 26 -4.73 -0.82 -16.00
N PHE A 27 -4.97 -1.54 -14.90
CA PHE A 27 -5.83 -2.72 -14.86
C PHE A 27 -7.33 -2.39 -15.02
N GLU A 28 -7.71 -1.12 -14.81
CA GLU A 28 -9.09 -0.66 -14.72
C GLU A 28 -9.94 -1.04 -15.94
N PRO A 29 -9.49 -0.88 -17.21
CA PRO A 29 -10.29 -1.27 -18.37
C PRO A 29 -10.59 -2.77 -18.42
N MET A 30 -9.61 -3.61 -18.05
CA MET A 30 -9.82 -5.06 -18.01
C MET A 30 -10.76 -5.42 -16.87
N LEU A 31 -10.59 -4.81 -15.70
CA LEU A 31 -11.47 -5.02 -14.56
C LEU A 31 -12.91 -4.65 -14.88
N ASP A 32 -13.13 -3.51 -15.53
CA ASP A 32 -14.45 -3.03 -15.92
C ASP A 32 -15.15 -4.03 -16.87
N LEU A 33 -14.42 -4.56 -17.85
CA LEU A 33 -14.93 -5.59 -18.77
C LEU A 33 -15.31 -6.89 -18.03
N LEU A 34 -14.47 -7.37 -17.11
CA LEU A 34 -14.76 -8.59 -16.34
C LEU A 34 -16.03 -8.44 -15.49
N LEU A 35 -16.21 -7.26 -14.88
CA LEU A 35 -17.36 -6.95 -14.04
C LEU A 35 -18.64 -6.76 -14.88
N GLU A 36 -18.57 -6.05 -16.01
CA GLU A 36 -19.69 -5.83 -16.93
C GLU A 36 -20.29 -7.15 -17.44
N HIS A 37 -19.42 -8.13 -17.73
CA HIS A 37 -19.84 -9.44 -18.21
C HIS A 37 -20.04 -10.49 -17.11
N ASN A 38 -20.03 -10.10 -15.82
CA ASN A 38 -20.21 -10.99 -14.68
C ASN A 38 -19.27 -12.22 -14.71
N VAL A 39 -18.02 -12.01 -15.14
CA VAL A 39 -17.04 -13.09 -15.18
C VAL A 39 -16.81 -13.61 -13.76
N SER A 40 -16.86 -14.94 -13.61
CA SER A 40 -16.72 -15.61 -12.31
C SER A 40 -15.29 -15.50 -11.75
N GLY A 41 -15.16 -15.74 -10.44
CA GLY A 41 -13.87 -15.66 -9.74
C GLY A 41 -13.58 -14.30 -9.11
N GLN A 42 -14.58 -13.43 -8.98
CA GLN A 42 -14.49 -12.26 -8.09
C GLN A 42 -14.17 -12.70 -6.66
N PRO A 43 -13.47 -11.88 -5.86
CA PRO A 43 -13.19 -12.19 -4.47
C PRO A 43 -14.50 -12.28 -3.67
N SER A 44 -14.59 -13.27 -2.77
CA SER A 44 -15.73 -13.39 -1.86
C SER A 44 -15.71 -12.29 -0.79
N LYS A 45 -16.83 -12.11 -0.07
CA LYS A 45 -16.90 -11.11 1.01
C LYS A 45 -15.97 -11.47 2.15
N GLU A 46 -15.84 -12.76 2.42
CA GLU A 46 -14.99 -13.35 3.44
C GLU A 46 -13.51 -13.11 3.10
N LEU A 47 -13.11 -13.36 1.84
CA LEU A 47 -11.76 -13.05 1.37
C LEU A 47 -11.46 -11.55 1.44
N MET A 48 -12.38 -10.69 0.98
CA MET A 48 -12.21 -9.24 1.07
C MET A 48 -12.08 -8.76 2.51
N LYS A 49 -12.86 -9.32 3.44
CA LYS A 49 -12.75 -8.98 4.87
C LYS A 49 -11.39 -9.42 5.44
N SER A 50 -10.97 -10.65 5.17
CA SER A 50 -9.68 -11.17 5.64
C SER A 50 -8.50 -10.33 5.14
N GLU A 51 -8.49 -9.97 3.86
CA GLU A 51 -7.44 -9.13 3.27
C GLU A 51 -7.49 -7.69 3.79
N TYR A 52 -8.67 -7.17 4.08
CA TYR A 52 -8.82 -5.86 4.69
C TYR A 52 -8.26 -5.85 6.12
N ASP A 53 -8.52 -6.90 6.90
CA ASP A 53 -7.97 -7.04 8.25
C ASP A 53 -6.43 -7.13 8.22
N MET A 54 -5.88 -7.87 7.25
CA MET A 54 -4.42 -7.89 7.03
C MET A 54 -3.86 -6.52 6.61
N CYS A 55 -4.56 -5.77 5.76
CA CYS A 55 -4.19 -4.40 5.43
C CYS A 55 -4.15 -3.53 6.69
N TYR A 56 -5.20 -3.58 7.51
CA TYR A 56 -5.29 -2.80 8.74
C TYR A 56 -4.13 -3.17 9.67
N ASP A 57 -3.94 -4.45 9.98
CA ASP A 57 -2.89 -4.91 10.89
C ASP A 57 -1.47 -4.58 10.39
N PHE A 58 -1.24 -4.62 9.07
CA PHE A 58 0.07 -4.33 8.49
C PHE A 58 0.39 -2.83 8.46
N TYR A 59 -0.59 -2.00 8.09
CA TYR A 59 -0.34 -0.57 7.87
C TYR A 59 -0.69 0.30 9.08
N TYR A 60 -1.63 -0.09 9.94
CA TYR A 60 -2.03 0.71 11.09
C TYR A 60 -0.86 0.91 12.05
N ASP A 61 -0.63 2.17 12.39
CA ASP A 61 0.28 2.56 13.46
C ASP A 61 -0.47 3.55 14.38
N PRO A 62 -0.52 3.32 15.70
CA PRO A 62 -1.04 4.32 16.65
C PRO A 62 -0.40 5.71 16.51
N CYS A 63 0.82 5.79 15.97
CA CYS A 63 1.51 7.05 15.66
C CYS A 63 0.76 7.90 14.63
N PHE A 64 -0.09 7.31 13.77
CA PHE A 64 -0.83 8.04 12.74
C PHE A 64 -1.89 8.99 13.31
N ASP A 65 -2.41 8.68 14.50
CA ASP A 65 -3.38 9.50 15.21
C ASP A 65 -2.73 10.41 16.27
N ASP A 66 -1.47 10.15 16.64
CA ASP A 66 -0.70 10.97 17.58
C ASP A 66 0.11 12.07 16.88
N PHE A 67 -0.62 13.07 16.36
CA PHE A 67 -0.01 14.31 15.82
C PHE A 67 0.74 15.15 16.88
N LYS A 68 0.74 14.72 18.16
CA LYS A 68 1.48 15.37 19.25
C LYS A 68 2.87 14.77 19.46
N ASN A 69 3.34 13.89 18.57
CA ASN A 69 4.71 13.40 18.51
C ASN A 69 5.18 12.71 19.81
N LYS A 70 4.31 11.97 20.51
CA LYS A 70 4.69 11.24 21.73
C LYS A 70 5.09 9.79 21.43
N CYS A 71 4.60 9.21 20.35
CA CYS A 71 5.07 7.90 19.93
C CYS A 71 6.46 7.98 19.28
N LYS A 72 7.29 6.95 19.44
CA LYS A 72 8.48 6.74 18.62
C LYS A 72 8.08 5.72 17.54
N PRO A 73 8.12 6.07 16.25
CA PRO A 73 7.81 5.13 15.21
C PRO A 73 8.89 4.04 15.21
N VAL A 74 8.47 2.79 15.30
CA VAL A 74 9.37 1.63 15.26
C VAL A 74 9.53 1.22 13.79
N PHE A 75 10.31 1.98 13.02
CA PHE A 75 10.70 1.57 11.67
C PHE A 75 12.16 1.14 11.69
N ASP A 76 12.41 -0.12 12.05
CA ASP A 76 13.77 -0.66 12.11
C ASP A 76 14.31 -1.17 10.75
N ILE A 77 13.49 -1.24 9.68
CA ILE A 77 13.84 -2.08 8.49
C ILE A 77 13.59 -1.47 7.08
N PHE A 78 13.18 -0.22 6.92
CA PHE A 78 13.11 0.40 5.57
C PHE A 78 13.75 1.79 5.58
N PRO A 79 14.27 2.32 4.46
CA PRO A 79 14.74 3.70 4.40
C PRO A 79 13.61 4.62 4.91
N GLU A 80 13.78 5.16 6.12
CA GLU A 80 12.72 5.19 7.15
C GLU A 80 11.48 6.01 6.78
N ILE A 81 11.61 6.89 5.80
CA ILE A 81 10.61 7.90 5.45
C ILE A 81 9.68 7.42 4.35
N TYR A 82 10.21 6.70 3.35
CA TYR A 82 9.37 6.16 2.28
C TYR A 82 8.41 5.12 2.84
N GLY A 83 8.93 4.19 3.66
CA GLY A 83 8.14 3.17 4.33
C GLY A 83 7.03 3.78 5.17
N LEU A 84 7.37 4.70 6.07
CA LEU A 84 6.40 5.37 6.95
C LEU A 84 5.30 6.13 6.18
N LYS A 85 5.69 6.97 5.21
CA LYS A 85 4.72 7.72 4.41
C LYS A 85 3.83 6.78 3.60
N ASN A 86 4.42 5.79 2.95
CA ASN A 86 3.68 4.81 2.18
C ASN A 86 2.69 4.04 3.06
N SER A 87 3.10 3.60 4.25
CA SER A 87 2.20 2.92 5.18
C SER A 87 1.03 3.82 5.59
N TYR A 88 1.28 5.10 5.89
CA TYR A 88 0.22 6.05 6.19
C TYR A 88 -0.75 6.25 5.01
N GLU A 89 -0.23 6.43 3.79
CA GLU A 89 -1.05 6.59 2.58
C GLU A 89 -1.88 5.34 2.28
N MET A 90 -1.29 4.15 2.43
CA MET A 90 -1.97 2.86 2.25
C MET A 90 -3.08 2.67 3.28
N PHE A 91 -2.78 2.87 4.57
CA PHE A 91 -3.76 2.81 5.66
C PHE A 91 -4.94 3.75 5.40
N LYS A 92 -4.66 5.04 5.21
CA LYS A 92 -5.69 6.08 5.04
C LYS A 92 -6.58 5.82 3.82
N LYS A 93 -6.01 5.28 2.74
CA LYS A 93 -6.73 5.06 1.48
C LYS A 93 -7.55 3.78 1.48
N TYR A 94 -7.00 2.68 2.01
CA TYR A 94 -7.55 1.34 1.78
C TYR A 94 -8.15 0.69 3.02
N CYS A 95 -7.57 0.91 4.20
CA CYS A 95 -8.03 0.27 5.44
C CYS A 95 -8.01 1.18 6.67
N PRO A 96 -8.72 2.33 6.66
CA PRO A 96 -8.68 3.29 7.77
C PRO A 96 -9.55 2.88 8.98
N ASP A 97 -10.52 1.98 8.79
CA ASP A 97 -11.44 1.54 9.85
C ASP A 97 -11.09 0.13 10.31
N LYS A 98 -10.82 -0.05 11.60
CA LYS A 98 -10.48 -1.35 12.22
C LYS A 98 -11.51 -2.45 11.95
N ASN A 99 -12.79 -2.09 11.86
CA ASN A 99 -13.87 -3.05 11.66
C ASN A 99 -14.38 -3.05 10.21
N GLY A 100 -13.68 -2.37 9.29
CA GLY A 100 -14.08 -2.19 7.91
C GLY A 100 -13.96 -3.45 7.03
N THR A 101 -14.26 -3.28 5.75
CA THR A 101 -14.03 -4.26 4.68
C THR A 101 -13.97 -3.52 3.34
N PHE A 102 -13.40 -4.14 2.30
CA PHE A 102 -13.45 -3.56 0.96
C PHE A 102 -14.90 -3.50 0.45
N LYS A 103 -15.30 -2.38 -0.14
CA LYS A 103 -16.71 -2.16 -0.53
C LYS A 103 -17.14 -3.05 -1.69
N ASN A 104 -16.20 -3.34 -2.59
CA ASN A 104 -16.43 -4.12 -3.80
C ASN A 104 -15.10 -4.62 -4.39
N THR A 105 -15.19 -5.41 -5.45
CA THR A 105 -14.02 -5.95 -6.17
C THR A 105 -13.08 -4.88 -6.70
N LYS A 106 -13.58 -3.70 -7.11
CA LYS A 106 -12.72 -2.61 -7.59
C LYS A 106 -11.81 -2.06 -6.50
N ASP A 107 -12.38 -1.81 -5.32
CA ASP A 107 -11.62 -1.33 -4.16
C ASP A 107 -10.55 -2.37 -3.75
N PHE A 108 -10.93 -3.64 -3.73
CA PHE A 108 -10.01 -4.74 -3.42
C PHE A 108 -8.85 -4.87 -4.42
N ILE A 109 -9.13 -4.92 -5.73
CA ILE A 109 -8.08 -5.02 -6.75
C ILE A 109 -7.19 -3.77 -6.75
N SER A 110 -7.77 -2.59 -6.54
CA SER A 110 -6.99 -1.34 -6.41
C SER A 110 -6.02 -1.37 -5.23
N TYR A 111 -6.43 -1.93 -4.09
CA TYR A 111 -5.57 -2.15 -2.94
C TYR A 111 -4.41 -3.08 -3.29
N ARG A 112 -4.71 -4.29 -3.78
CA ARG A 112 -3.70 -5.31 -4.10
C ARG A 112 -2.70 -4.79 -5.13
N ASN A 113 -3.16 -4.06 -6.15
CA ASN A 113 -2.30 -3.42 -7.13
C ASN A 113 -1.38 -2.35 -6.54
N SER A 114 -1.91 -1.52 -5.64
CA SER A 114 -1.11 -0.51 -4.94
C SER A 114 -0.11 -1.14 -3.98
N GLU A 115 -0.46 -2.22 -3.29
CA GLU A 115 0.42 -2.99 -2.42
C GLU A 115 1.62 -3.53 -3.22
N LYS A 116 1.36 -4.22 -4.33
CA LYS A 116 2.39 -4.78 -5.22
C LYS A 116 3.32 -3.72 -5.78
N LYS A 117 2.74 -2.61 -6.24
CA LYS A 117 3.49 -1.44 -6.70
C LYS A 117 4.36 -0.84 -5.60
N SER A 118 3.81 -0.66 -4.40
CA SER A 118 4.52 -0.15 -3.23
C SER A 118 5.72 -1.03 -2.89
N TYR A 119 5.52 -2.35 -2.85
CA TYR A 119 6.57 -3.31 -2.56
C TYR A 119 7.68 -3.28 -3.60
N ALA A 120 7.33 -3.28 -4.89
CA ALA A 120 8.30 -3.17 -5.98
C ALA A 120 9.12 -1.88 -5.91
N ILE A 121 8.49 -0.75 -5.61
CA ILE A 121 9.17 0.53 -5.43
C ILE A 121 10.08 0.50 -4.20
N SER A 122 9.60 -0.02 -3.07
CA SER A 122 10.41 -0.17 -1.85
C SER A 122 11.68 -1.00 -2.11
N PHE A 123 11.55 -2.09 -2.86
CA PHE A 123 12.68 -2.94 -3.25
C PHE A 123 13.70 -2.22 -4.14
N MET A 124 13.28 -1.28 -5.00
CA MET A 124 14.20 -0.45 -5.79
C MET A 124 15.05 0.48 -4.90
N PHE A 125 14.52 0.85 -3.73
CA PHE A 125 15.19 1.74 -2.78
C PHE A 125 16.01 0.98 -1.71
N SER A 126 16.05 -0.35 -1.72
CA SER A 126 16.79 -1.13 -0.72
C SER A 126 18.08 -1.76 -1.26
N GLY A 127 19.13 -1.77 -0.43
CA GLY A 127 20.39 -2.49 -0.67
C GLY A 127 21.08 -2.16 -2.00
N ASP A 128 21.59 -3.20 -2.66
CA ASP A 128 22.35 -3.11 -3.93
C ASP A 128 21.49 -2.69 -5.14
N SER A 129 20.16 -2.66 -4.99
CA SER A 129 19.22 -2.28 -6.05
C SER A 129 19.30 -0.80 -6.40
N GLN A 130 19.70 0.06 -5.45
CA GLN A 130 19.80 1.50 -5.66
C GLN A 130 20.73 1.85 -6.84
N ASN A 131 21.83 1.11 -6.99
CA ASN A 131 22.81 1.30 -8.07
C ASN A 131 22.30 0.82 -9.44
N LYS A 132 21.13 0.17 -9.49
CA LYS A 132 20.50 -0.37 -10.70
C LYS A 132 19.29 0.45 -11.14
N VAL A 133 18.90 1.48 -10.38
CA VAL A 133 17.79 2.37 -10.71
C VAL A 133 18.28 3.46 -11.67
N TYR A 134 17.71 3.49 -12.89
CA TYR A 134 17.92 4.60 -13.83
C TYR A 134 16.85 5.67 -13.62
N MET A 135 17.27 6.88 -13.25
CA MET A 135 16.38 8.04 -13.21
C MET A 135 16.31 8.71 -14.57
N LYS A 136 15.08 8.86 -15.06
CA LYS A 136 14.82 9.53 -16.35
C LYS A 136 15.16 11.02 -16.29
N ASP A 137 14.95 11.65 -15.13
CA ASP A 137 15.46 12.99 -14.87
C ASP A 137 16.89 12.90 -14.36
N ARG A 138 17.84 13.45 -15.14
CA ARG A 138 19.28 13.43 -14.81
C ARG A 138 19.67 14.49 -13.77
N ASN A 139 18.77 15.42 -13.45
CA ASN A 139 19.03 16.50 -12.51
C ASN A 139 18.50 16.21 -11.10
N ALA A 140 17.76 15.13 -10.91
CA ALA A 140 17.24 14.72 -9.62
C ALA A 140 18.01 13.50 -9.10
N THR A 141 18.44 13.54 -7.86
CA THR A 141 18.95 12.36 -7.15
C THR A 141 17.78 11.55 -6.56
N LEU A 142 18.06 10.31 -6.15
CA LEU A 142 17.12 9.48 -5.36
C LEU A 142 16.57 10.25 -4.16
N ARG A 143 17.45 11.02 -3.52
CA ARG A 143 17.13 11.86 -2.37
C ARG A 143 16.21 13.02 -2.75
N ASP A 144 16.43 13.67 -3.89
CA ASP A 144 15.60 14.78 -4.36
C ASP A 144 14.17 14.32 -4.72
N ILE A 145 14.04 13.15 -5.36
CA ILE A 145 12.73 12.55 -5.68
C ILE A 145 11.98 12.17 -4.40
N MET A 146 12.69 11.62 -3.41
CA MET A 146 12.12 11.37 -2.09
C MET A 146 11.60 12.69 -1.50
N ILE A 147 12.44 13.75 -1.51
CA ILE A 147 12.11 15.08 -0.97
C ILE A 147 10.90 15.73 -1.67
N ASP A 148 10.85 15.74 -2.99
CA ASP A 148 9.77 16.40 -3.75
C ASP A 148 8.42 15.69 -3.54
N LYS A 149 8.44 14.35 -3.43
CA LYS A 149 7.26 13.57 -3.06
C LYS A 149 6.77 13.90 -1.65
N TYR A 150 7.53 14.61 -0.80
CA TYR A 150 7.14 15.08 0.54
C TYR A 150 6.48 16.46 0.57
N ASN A 151 6.26 17.12 -0.57
CA ASN A 151 5.49 18.37 -0.62
C ASN A 151 3.98 18.11 -0.41
N SER A 152 3.59 17.68 0.80
CA SER A 152 2.19 17.63 1.24
C SER A 152 1.70 19.04 1.52
N THR A 153 0.50 19.36 1.03
CA THR A 153 -0.21 20.61 1.36
C THR A 153 -0.83 20.56 2.76
N ASN A 154 -0.90 19.38 3.39
CA ASN A 154 -1.42 19.19 4.74
C ASN A 154 -0.36 19.54 5.79
N LYS A 155 -0.62 20.59 6.56
CA LYS A 155 0.26 21.12 7.59
C LYS A 155 0.62 20.09 8.68
N ASN A 156 -0.30 19.21 9.05
CA ASN A 156 -0.08 18.22 10.09
C ASN A 156 0.84 17.09 9.60
N GLU A 157 0.65 16.62 8.36
CA GLU A 157 1.53 15.64 7.72
C GLU A 157 2.94 16.21 7.53
N LYS A 158 3.06 17.49 7.17
CA LYS A 158 4.34 18.19 7.03
C LYS A 158 5.12 18.29 8.35
N GLU A 159 4.44 18.60 9.47
CA GLU A 159 5.08 18.68 10.79
C GLU A 159 5.46 17.31 11.35
N PHE A 160 4.66 16.27 11.11
CA PHE A 160 5.02 14.89 11.42
C PHE A 160 6.32 14.49 10.70
N ILE A 161 6.39 14.68 9.37
CA ILE A 161 7.58 14.34 8.57
C ILE A 161 8.81 15.15 9.01
N LYS A 162 8.68 16.47 9.24
CA LYS A 162 9.78 17.31 9.73
C LYS A 162 10.33 16.84 11.07
N THR A 163 9.46 16.45 12.01
CA THR A 163 9.86 16.06 13.36
C THR A 163 10.72 14.80 13.36
N TYR A 164 10.48 13.87 12.43
CA TYR A 164 11.26 12.64 12.30
C TYR A 164 12.46 12.77 11.37
N TYR A 165 12.44 13.66 10.36
CA TYR A 165 13.53 13.80 9.39
C TYR A 165 14.58 14.87 9.74
N LEU A 166 14.15 16.03 10.25
CA LEU A 166 15.04 17.18 10.45
C LEU A 166 15.66 17.25 11.85
N LYS A 167 15.34 16.31 12.74
CA LYS A 167 15.96 16.26 14.08
C LYS A 167 17.43 15.82 14.06
N GLU A 168 17.95 15.33 12.94
CA GLU A 168 19.36 14.95 12.78
C GLU A 168 20.13 15.78 11.72
N GLN A 169 19.87 17.09 11.65
CA GLN A 169 20.78 18.04 10.99
C GLN A 169 21.20 19.15 11.94
#